data_AF-A0A820N4R5-F1
#
_entry.id   AF-A0A820N4R5-F1
#
_cell.length_a   1.000
_cell.length_b   1.000
_cell.length_c   1.000
_cell.angle_alpha   90.00
_cell.angle_beta   90.00
_cell.angle_gamma   90.00
#
_symmetry.space_group_name_H-M   'P 1'
#
loop_
_entity.id
_entity.type
_entity.pdbx_description
1 polymer ?
#
loop_
_entity_poly.entity_id
_entity_poly.type
_entity_poly.pdbx_seq_one_letter_code
_entity_poly.pdbx_strand_id
1 'polypeptide(L)'
;GCIACVCNGGSQPAFGVILSKLTAVFQECDEEVQKDRVLLYILLFIGLGVIMLFTMSLQSFFFACSGQALTKRLRSKAFHAILRQEIAYFDNPDNNTGALCTRLAT
;
A
#
# COMPACT_ATOMS: atom_id res chain seq x y z
N GLY A 1 0.59 1.00 -8.32
CA GLY A 1 1.10 0.26 -7.16
C GLY A 1 2.53 0.63 -6.84
N CYS A 2 3.51 0.02 -7.52
CA CYS A 2 4.93 0.09 -7.14
C CYS A 2 5.54 1.50 -7.13
N ILE A 3 5.28 2.35 -8.14
CA ILE A 3 5.77 3.73 -8.17
C ILE A 3 5.24 4.52 -6.95
N ALA A 4 3.96 4.34 -6.61
CA ALA A 4 3.34 4.96 -5.44
C ALA A 4 3.90 4.40 -4.11
N CYS A 5 4.35 3.14 -4.05
CA CYS A 5 5.14 2.60 -2.93
C CYS A 5 6.48 3.29 -2.78
N VAL A 6 7.22 3.49 -3.86
CA VAL A 6 8.53 4.16 -3.81
C VAL A 6 8.37 5.60 -3.32
N CYS A 7 7.39 6.34 -3.86
CA CYS A 7 7.10 7.70 -3.41
C CYS A 7 6.70 7.74 -1.92
N ASN A 8 5.87 6.79 -1.49
CA ASN A 8 5.46 6.72 -0.09
C ASN A 8 6.58 6.25 0.86
N GLY A 9 7.51 5.41 0.40
CA GLY A 9 8.71 5.07 1.18
C GLY A 9 9.63 6.28 1.35
N GLY A 10 9.69 7.15 0.35
CA GLY A 10 10.45 8.40 0.39
C GLY A 10 9.81 9.53 1.21
N SER A 11 8.52 9.45 1.54
CA SER A 11 7.86 10.49 2.33
C SER A 11 8.32 10.49 3.79
N GLN A 12 8.63 9.32 4.37
CA GLN A 12 9.10 9.18 5.75
C GLN A 12 10.47 9.85 6.01
N PRO A 13 11.51 9.65 5.18
CA PRO A 13 12.76 10.41 5.32
C PRO A 13 12.59 11.90 4.99
N ALA A 14 11.76 12.25 4.00
CA ALA A 14 11.48 13.65 3.68
C ALA A 14 10.84 14.40 4.85
N PHE A 15 9.90 13.77 5.56
CA PHE A 15 9.32 14.28 6.79
C PHE A 15 10.39 14.54 7.86
N GLY A 16 11.30 13.58 8.08
CA GLY A 16 12.38 13.72 9.06
C GLY A 16 13.33 14.88 8.74
N VAL A 17 13.68 15.07 7.46
CA VAL A 17 14.55 16.18 7.02
C VAL A 17 13.85 17.52 7.22
N ILE A 18 12.58 17.66 6.82
CA ILE A 18 11.82 18.91 6.99
C ILE A 18 11.69 19.25 8.49
N LEU A 19 11.38 18.26 9.32
CA LEU A 19 11.26 18.45 10.77
C LEU A 19 12.60 18.91 11.38
N SER A 20 13.71 18.27 11.00
CA SER A 20 15.05 18.67 11.45
C SER A 20 15.39 20.12 11.06
N LYS A 21 15.07 20.53 9.82
CA LYS A 21 15.28 21.90 9.35
C LYS A 21 14.39 22.91 10.09
N LEU A 22 13.14 22.55 10.36
CA LEU A 22 12.22 23.37 11.13
C LEU A 22 12.75 23.58 12.55
N THR A 23 13.23 22.53 13.23
CA THR A 23 13.85 22.64 14.56
C THR A 23 15.10 23.52 14.54
N ALA A 24 15.91 23.48 13.48
CA ALA A 24 17.08 24.35 13.35
C ALA A 24 16.70 25.83 13.21
N VAL A 25 15.65 26.16 12.46
CA VAL A 25 15.14 27.54 12.33
C VAL A 25 14.63 28.08 13.67
N PHE A 26 14.04 27.24 14.51
CA PHE A 26 13.62 27.64 15.86
C PHE A 26 14.78 28.02 16.80
N GLN A 27 16.03 27.77 16.41
CA GLN A 27 17.21 28.16 17.18
C GLN A 27 17.84 29.48 16.70
N GLU A 28 17.34 30.09 15.61
CA GLU A 28 17.82 31.39 15.15
C GLU A 28 17.40 32.51 16.13
N CYS A 29 18.31 33.44 16.43
CA CYS A 29 18.06 34.54 17.38
C CYS A 29 17.28 35.71 16.78
N ASP A 30 17.07 35.73 15.46
CA ASP A 30 16.49 36.87 14.73
C ASP A 30 15.00 36.64 14.43
N GLU A 31 14.12 37.37 15.12
CA GLU A 31 12.69 37.04 15.19
C GLU A 31 11.93 37.26 13.86
N GLU A 32 12.32 38.27 13.06
CA GLU A 32 11.69 38.52 11.76
C GLU A 32 12.04 37.44 10.73
N VAL A 33 13.33 37.05 10.66
CA VAL A 33 13.81 36.03 9.72
C VAL A 33 13.25 34.66 10.08
N GLN A 34 13.12 34.37 11.39
CA GLN A 34 12.55 33.14 11.89
C GLN A 34 11.09 32.95 11.43
N LYS A 35 10.25 33.99 11.52
CA LYS A 35 8.83 33.91 11.14
C LYS A 35 8.66 33.56 9.66
N ASP A 36 9.40 34.21 8.77
CA ASP A 36 9.31 34.00 7.33
C ASP A 36 9.80 32.59 6.93
N ARG A 37 10.90 32.13 7.54
CA ARG A 37 11.42 30.76 7.34
C ARG A 37 10.44 29.70 7.84
N VAL A 38 9.85 29.87 9.02
CA VAL A 38 8.89 28.93 9.58
C VAL A 38 7.65 28.80 8.69
N LEU A 39 7.11 29.90 8.18
CA LEU A 39 5.95 29.88 7.26
C LEU A 39 6.25 29.05 6.00
N LEU A 40 7.44 29.20 5.43
CA LEU A 40 7.87 28.42 4.27
C LEU A 40 7.94 26.91 4.58
N TYR A 41 8.53 26.52 5.73
CA TYR A 41 8.60 25.11 6.12
C TYR A 41 7.23 24.50 6.45
N ILE A 42 6.31 25.27 7.05
CA ILE A 42 4.93 24.82 7.27
C ILE A 42 4.21 24.59 5.94
N LEU A 43 4.39 25.48 4.96
CA LEU A 43 3.81 25.31 3.61
C LEU A 43 4.33 24.03 2.94
N LEU A 44 5.64 23.76 3.03
CA LEU A 44 6.25 22.53 2.52
C LEU A 44 5.67 21.27 3.21
N PHE A 45 5.43 21.36 4.51
CA PHE A 45 4.86 20.25 5.28
C PHE A 45 3.42 19.94 4.88
N ILE A 46 2.60 20.97 4.64
CA ILE A 46 1.24 20.82 4.10
C ILE A 46 1.29 20.18 2.71
N GLY A 47 2.17 20.66 1.83
CA GLY A 47 2.36 20.10 0.48
C GLY A 47 2.75 18.61 0.53
N LEU A 48 3.66 18.23 1.43
CA LEU A 48 4.04 16.84 1.63
C LEU A 48 2.86 15.98 2.10
N GLY A 49 2.03 16.48 3.01
CA GLY A 49 0.82 15.80 3.47
C GLY A 49 -0.18 15.51 2.35
N VAL A 50 -0.40 16.49 1.45
CA VAL A 50 -1.27 16.31 0.29
C VAL A 50 -0.74 15.23 -0.65
N ILE A 51 0.58 15.25 -0.95
CA ILE A 51 1.21 14.23 -1.79
C ILE A 51 1.09 12.84 -1.16
N MET A 52 1.26 12.74 0.16
CA MET A 52 1.14 11.48 0.90
C MET A 52 -0.28 10.90 0.84
N LEU A 53 -1.30 11.76 0.95
CA LEU A 53 -2.70 11.34 0.82
C LEU A 53 -2.99 10.71 -0.55
N PHE A 54 -2.54 11.35 -1.63
CA PHE A 54 -2.75 10.83 -2.98
C PHE A 54 -1.95 9.55 -3.23
N THR A 55 -0.67 9.51 -2.84
CA THR A 55 0.19 8.34 -3.06
C THR A 55 -0.29 7.12 -2.27
N MET A 56 -0.68 7.27 -1.01
CA MET A 56 -1.26 6.19 -0.20
C MET A 56 -2.59 5.67 -0.76
N SER A 57 -3.48 6.58 -1.15
CA SER A 57 -4.80 6.23 -1.72
C SER A 57 -4.65 5.46 -3.02
N LEU A 58 -3.81 5.97 -3.95
CA LEU A 58 -3.54 5.32 -5.22
C LEU A 58 -2.83 3.97 -5.02
N GLN A 59 -1.82 3.90 -4.14
CA GLN A 59 -1.12 2.66 -3.82
C GLN A 59 -2.10 1.58 -3.38
N SER A 60 -2.92 1.89 -2.39
CA SER A 60 -3.91 0.97 -1.81
C SER A 60 -4.92 0.51 -2.86
N PHE A 61 -5.44 1.45 -3.67
CA PHE A 61 -6.41 1.15 -4.71
C PHE A 61 -5.83 0.20 -5.78
N PHE A 62 -4.63 0.49 -6.30
CA PHE A 62 -4.01 -0.34 -7.33
C PHE A 62 -3.67 -1.74 -6.82
N PHE A 63 -3.16 -1.86 -5.59
CA PHE A 63 -2.87 -3.17 -5.02
C PHE A 63 -4.14 -3.96 -4.71
N ALA A 64 -5.19 -3.30 -4.20
CA ALA A 64 -6.48 -3.95 -3.98
C ALA A 64 -7.09 -4.48 -5.28
N CYS A 65 -7.12 -3.66 -6.33
CA CYS A 65 -7.66 -4.06 -7.63
C CYS A 65 -6.85 -5.20 -8.26
N SER A 66 -5.51 -5.09 -8.25
CA SER A 66 -4.63 -6.16 -8.74
C SER A 66 -4.78 -7.46 -7.92
N GLY A 67 -4.93 -7.35 -6.60
CA GLY A 67 -5.15 -8.49 -5.71
C GLY A 67 -6.47 -9.20 -6.02
N GLN A 68 -7.56 -8.46 -6.15
CA GLN A 68 -8.87 -9.01 -6.50
C GLN A 68 -8.86 -9.69 -7.89
N ALA A 69 -8.23 -9.06 -8.88
CA ALA A 69 -8.11 -9.62 -10.22
C ALA A 69 -7.29 -10.92 -10.23
N LEU A 70 -6.18 -10.96 -9.49
CA LEU A 70 -5.36 -12.15 -9.34
C LEU A 70 -6.14 -13.28 -8.63
N THR A 71 -6.78 -12.98 -7.50
CA THR A 71 -7.59 -13.95 -6.76
C THR A 71 -8.71 -14.53 -7.63
N LYS A 72 -9.41 -13.69 -8.40
CA LYS A 72 -10.46 -14.16 -9.34
C LYS A 72 -9.90 -15.11 -10.39
N ARG A 73 -8.74 -14.78 -10.98
CA ARG A 73 -8.06 -15.64 -11.98
C ARG A 73 -7.60 -16.96 -11.37
N LEU A 74 -7.00 -16.93 -10.18
CA LEU A 74 -6.53 -18.13 -9.47
C LEU A 74 -7.69 -19.05 -9.15
N ARG A 75 -8.79 -18.53 -8.59
CA ARG A 75 -10.00 -19.32 -8.29
C ARG A 75 -10.60 -19.94 -9.56
N SER A 76 -10.68 -19.19 -10.65
CA SER A 76 -11.19 -19.74 -11.91
C SER A 76 -10.32 -20.87 -12.46
N LYS A 77 -8.98 -20.70 -12.44
CA LYS A 77 -8.04 -21.75 -12.87
C LYS A 77 -8.08 -22.97 -11.95
N ALA A 78 -8.11 -22.76 -10.64
CA ALA A 78 -8.20 -23.82 -9.65
C ALA A 78 -9.49 -24.63 -9.81
N PHE A 79 -10.63 -23.97 -9.99
CA PHE A 79 -11.91 -24.63 -10.25
C PHE A 79 -11.86 -25.46 -11.54
N HIS A 80 -11.31 -24.91 -12.62
CA HIS A 80 -11.17 -25.65 -13.88
C HIS A 80 -10.24 -26.86 -13.75
N ALA A 81 -9.17 -26.75 -12.96
CA ALA A 81 -8.26 -27.86 -12.68
C ALA A 81 -8.93 -28.96 -11.85
N ILE A 82 -9.70 -28.58 -10.82
CA ILE A 82 -10.46 -29.54 -9.99
C ILE A 82 -11.45 -30.33 -10.86
N LEU A 83 -12.17 -29.68 -11.78
CA LEU A 83 -13.13 -30.37 -12.66
C LEU A 83 -12.51 -31.37 -13.65
N ARG A 84 -11.21 -31.28 -13.92
CA ARG A 84 -10.49 -32.17 -14.85
C ARG A 84 -9.86 -33.39 -14.16
N GLN A 85 -9.99 -33.48 -12.84
CA GLN A 85 -9.35 -34.51 -12.05
C GLN A 85 -10.15 -35.83 -12.09
N GLU A 86 -9.46 -36.97 -11.99
CA GLU A 86 -10.09 -38.30 -12.05
C GLU A 86 -10.97 -38.59 -10.82
N ILE A 87 -11.96 -39.47 -10.96
CA ILE A 87 -12.91 -39.82 -9.87
C ILE A 87 -12.18 -40.34 -8.63
N ALA A 88 -11.14 -41.16 -8.81
CA ALA A 88 -10.33 -41.71 -7.72
C ALA A 88 -9.62 -40.62 -6.88
N TYR A 89 -9.43 -39.41 -7.42
CA TYR A 89 -8.88 -38.30 -6.66
C TYR A 89 -9.87 -37.78 -5.60
N PHE A 90 -11.17 -37.80 -5.89
CA PHE A 90 -12.22 -37.35 -4.99
C PHE A 90 -12.58 -38.38 -3.91
N ASP A 91 -12.19 -39.64 -4.11
CA ASP A 91 -12.34 -40.71 -3.12
C ASP A 91 -11.37 -40.57 -1.93
N ASN A 92 -10.29 -39.78 -2.08
CA ASN A 92 -9.41 -39.48 -0.97
C ASN A 92 -10.11 -38.51 0.02
N PRO A 93 -10.23 -38.85 1.32
CA PRO A 93 -10.90 -38.00 2.33
C PRO A 93 -10.35 -36.57 2.42
N ASP A 94 -9.07 -36.35 2.07
CA ASP A 94 -8.46 -35.00 2.02
C ASP A 94 -8.90 -34.16 0.81
N ASN A 95 -9.38 -34.80 -0.25
CA ASN A 95 -9.82 -34.20 -1.52
C ASN A 95 -11.32 -34.36 -1.78
N ASN A 96 -12.07 -34.66 -0.73
CA ASN A 96 -13.53 -34.59 -0.72
C ASN A 96 -14.00 -33.21 -1.25
N THR A 97 -15.12 -33.21 -1.97
CA THR A 97 -15.74 -32.02 -2.57
C THR A 97 -15.94 -30.86 -1.59
N GLY A 98 -16.30 -31.12 -0.33
CA GLY A 98 -16.40 -30.14 0.74
C GLY A 98 -15.05 -29.53 1.14
N ALA A 99 -13.98 -30.33 1.23
CA ALA A 99 -12.64 -29.83 1.53
C ALA A 99 -12.10 -28.95 0.39
N LEU A 100 -12.34 -29.34 -0.86
CA LEU A 100 -11.94 -28.58 -2.04
C LEU A 100 -12.74 -27.27 -2.20
N CYS A 101 -14.05 -27.29 -1.94
CA CYS A 101 -14.88 -26.08 -1.94
C CYS A 101 -14.42 -25.07 -0.88
N THR A 102 -14.06 -25.52 0.32
CA THR A 102 -13.52 -24.65 1.38
C THR A 102 -12.16 -24.05 0.99
N ARG A 103 -11.28 -24.84 0.37
CA ARG A 103 -9.98 -24.36 -0.15
C ARG A 103 -10.12 -23.39 -1.31
N LEU A 104 -11.17 -23.53 -2.12
CA LEU A 104 -11.45 -22.58 -3.18
C LEU A 104 -12.06 -21.29 -2.65
N ALA A 105 -12.85 -21.37 -1.57
CA ALA A 105 -13.56 -20.25 -0.95
C ALA A 105 -12.65 -19.30 -0.16
N THR A 106 -11.60 -19.83 0.45
CA THR A 106 -10.63 -19.10 1.27
C THR A 106 -9.48 -18.59 0.41
#